data_AF-A0A8J2NSY3-F1
#
_entry.id   AF-A0A8J2NSY3-F1
#
_cell.length_a   1.000
_cell.length_b   1.000
_cell.length_c   1.000
_cell.angle_alpha   90.00
_cell.angle_beta   90.00
_cell.angle_gamma   90.00
#
_symmetry.space_group_name_H-M   'P 1'
#
loop_
_entity.id
_entity.type
_entity.pdbx_description
1 polymer ?
#
loop_
_entity_poly.entity_id
_entity_poly.type
_entity_poly.pdbx_seq_one_letter_code
_entity_poly.pdbx_strand_id
1 'polypeptide(L)'
;MNKNVIFVLVFIGFTVTLTVGRPGDCKGGKSQHCVCPANIDPVCGSNLQTYSNECQLKCEQNCNRNLKYSYKGTCHGRNTPFRGLFKKYWKESLIDYYLGVSMVCPILQSIRQRQDSVSTASVTSVVLKKELEAKQRKLNNAEMRHNENLELYKKWRAELQSDEDRIKQRKAEIDEGTEKLKEQILSGRSRIKQLELEKADLAAEVAEKAKEQDAVELEFVKKKTLVQTVFKDLGAVAAEMQELCLGISSEIMDTEEAEDESIAEVKS
;
A
#
# COMPACT_ATOMS: atom_id res chain seq x y z
N MET A 1 -60.24 -50.06 34.67
CA MET A 1 -58.90 -49.92 34.05
C MET A 1 -57.85 -50.19 35.13
N ASN A 2 -57.06 -51.26 34.98
CA ASN A 2 -56.10 -51.70 35.99
C ASN A 2 -54.98 -50.69 36.16
N LYS A 3 -54.57 -50.44 37.42
CA LYS A 3 -53.45 -49.53 37.77
C LYS A 3 -52.16 -49.88 37.00
N ASN A 4 -51.99 -51.15 36.62
CA ASN A 4 -50.86 -51.62 35.82
C ASN A 4 -50.92 -51.17 34.34
N VAL A 5 -52.11 -50.96 33.77
CA VAL A 5 -52.28 -50.46 32.39
C VAL A 5 -51.98 -48.96 32.32
N ILE A 6 -52.36 -48.21 33.36
CA ILE A 6 -51.99 -46.79 33.50
C ILE A 6 -50.47 -46.65 33.64
N PHE A 7 -49.82 -47.53 34.41
CA PHE A 7 -48.36 -47.52 34.58
C PHE A 7 -47.62 -47.82 33.27
N VAL A 8 -48.11 -48.79 32.47
CA VAL A 8 -47.51 -49.14 31.17
C VAL A 8 -47.70 -48.01 30.15
N LEU A 9 -48.86 -47.36 30.10
CA LEU A 9 -49.10 -46.22 29.19
C LEU A 9 -48.29 -44.97 29.56
N VAL A 10 -48.07 -44.72 30.86
CA VAL A 10 -47.22 -43.62 31.35
C VAL A 10 -45.73 -43.90 31.05
N PHE A 11 -45.26 -45.15 31.17
CA PHE A 11 -43.88 -45.51 30.84
C PHE A 11 -43.60 -45.50 29.33
N ILE A 12 -44.53 -45.97 28.50
CA ILE A 12 -44.39 -45.92 27.03
C ILE A 12 -44.41 -44.46 26.55
N GLY A 13 -45.22 -43.59 27.17
CA GLY A 13 -45.22 -42.15 26.90
C GLY A 13 -43.94 -41.43 27.34
N PHE A 14 -43.26 -41.89 28.40
CA PHE A 14 -41.99 -41.31 28.84
C PHE A 14 -40.79 -41.71 27.96
N THR A 15 -40.89 -42.83 27.23
CA THR A 15 -39.86 -43.22 26.25
C THR A 15 -39.95 -42.47 24.92
N VAL A 16 -41.06 -41.78 24.65
CA VAL A 16 -41.28 -41.01 23.42
C VAL A 16 -41.37 -39.53 23.74
N THR A 17 -40.21 -38.90 23.93
CA THR A 17 -39.84 -37.48 23.63
C THR A 17 -38.86 -36.90 24.64
N LEU A 18 -37.63 -37.41 24.67
CA LEU A 18 -36.45 -36.56 24.81
C LEU A 18 -35.31 -37.11 23.93
N THR A 19 -35.50 -37.07 22.61
CA THR A 19 -34.37 -36.65 21.76
C THR A 19 -34.20 -35.14 21.96
N VAL A 20 -33.84 -34.72 23.17
CA VAL A 20 -33.12 -33.46 23.32
C VAL A 20 -31.81 -33.75 22.62
N GLY A 21 -31.68 -33.30 21.37
CA GLY A 21 -30.39 -33.17 20.74
C GLY A 21 -29.52 -32.43 21.75
N ARG A 22 -28.52 -33.12 22.30
CA ARG A 22 -27.61 -32.51 23.26
C ARG A 22 -27.02 -31.27 22.57
N PRO A 23 -26.95 -30.10 23.24
CA PRO A 23 -26.16 -29.01 22.71
C PRO A 23 -24.70 -29.48 22.61
N GLY A 24 -24.25 -29.74 21.38
CA GLY A 24 -22.88 -30.12 21.04
C GLY A 24 -22.66 -31.62 20.86
N ASP A 25 -23.05 -32.17 19.71
CA ASP A 25 -22.42 -33.40 19.21
C ASP A 25 -20.97 -33.06 18.81
N CYS A 26 -20.07 -33.29 19.75
CA CYS A 26 -18.64 -33.08 19.61
C CYS A 26 -17.99 -34.36 19.06
N LYS A 27 -17.73 -34.40 17.75
CA LYS A 27 -16.95 -35.47 17.13
C LYS A 27 -15.57 -34.94 16.74
N GLY A 28 -14.50 -35.53 17.30
CA GLY A 28 -13.12 -35.18 16.96
C GLY A 28 -12.65 -33.82 17.51
N GLY A 29 -13.26 -33.32 18.59
CA GLY A 29 -12.89 -32.03 19.19
C GLY A 29 -13.22 -30.84 18.29
N LYS A 30 -14.36 -30.92 17.59
CA LYS A 30 -14.99 -29.82 16.84
C LYS A 30 -16.51 -29.85 17.03
N SER A 31 -17.15 -28.70 17.20
CA SER A 31 -18.61 -28.58 17.28
C SER A 31 -19.25 -28.69 15.88
N GLN A 32 -20.06 -29.73 15.62
CA GLN A 32 -20.68 -29.93 14.29
C GLN A 32 -21.86 -28.98 14.00
N HIS A 33 -22.46 -28.39 15.03
CA HIS A 33 -23.60 -27.47 14.93
C HIS A 33 -23.21 -26.09 15.45
N CYS A 34 -22.44 -25.35 14.66
CA CYS A 34 -22.06 -23.99 14.96
C CYS A 34 -22.56 -23.03 13.87
N VAL A 35 -23.46 -22.11 14.24
CA VAL A 35 -23.89 -21.03 13.35
C VAL A 35 -23.09 -19.78 13.72
N CYS A 36 -22.10 -19.44 12.89
CA CYS A 36 -21.32 -18.22 13.05
C CYS A 36 -21.32 -17.40 11.76
N PRO A 37 -21.26 -16.06 11.85
CA PRO A 37 -21.05 -15.22 10.68
C PRO A 37 -19.71 -15.55 10.02
N ALA A 38 -19.64 -15.39 8.70
CA ALA A 38 -18.43 -15.62 7.89
C ALA A 38 -17.44 -14.43 7.95
N ASN A 39 -17.49 -13.63 9.02
CA ASN A 39 -16.56 -12.53 9.21
C ASN A 39 -15.17 -13.07 9.56
N ILE A 40 -14.15 -12.51 8.91
CA ILE A 40 -12.75 -12.85 9.15
C ILE A 40 -12.20 -11.84 10.14
N ASP A 41 -12.15 -12.21 11.42
CA ASP A 41 -11.51 -11.45 12.49
C ASP A 41 -10.73 -12.42 13.40
N PRO A 42 -9.54 -12.87 12.96
CA PRO A 42 -8.88 -14.03 13.53
C PRO A 42 -8.54 -13.84 15.01
N VAL A 43 -8.64 -14.91 15.78
CA VAL A 43 -8.30 -14.94 17.21
C VAL A 43 -7.46 -16.16 17.55
N CYS A 44 -6.58 -16.03 18.54
CA CYS A 44 -5.75 -17.11 19.02
C CYS A 44 -6.33 -17.75 20.29
N GLY A 45 -6.48 -19.08 20.29
CA GLY A 45 -6.91 -19.86 21.45
C GLY A 45 -5.74 -20.26 22.37
N SER A 46 -6.05 -20.66 23.59
CA SER A 46 -5.09 -21.17 24.58
C SER A 46 -4.37 -22.46 24.15
N ASN A 47 -4.94 -23.16 23.18
CA ASN A 47 -4.35 -24.34 22.51
C ASN A 47 -3.43 -23.97 21.34
N LEU A 48 -3.11 -22.69 21.15
CA LEU A 48 -2.28 -22.18 20.05
C LEU A 48 -2.86 -22.43 18.65
N GLN A 49 -4.18 -22.62 18.55
CA GLN A 49 -4.90 -22.68 17.27
C GLN A 49 -5.59 -21.36 16.95
N THR A 50 -5.49 -20.96 15.69
CA THR A 50 -6.18 -19.78 15.15
C THR A 50 -7.62 -20.14 14.81
N TYR A 51 -8.56 -19.32 15.25
CA TYR A 51 -9.98 -19.39 14.87
C TYR A 51 -10.32 -18.22 13.95
N SER A 52 -11.17 -18.41 12.95
CA SER A 52 -11.48 -17.36 11.96
C SER A 52 -12.17 -16.15 12.58
N ASN A 53 -12.89 -16.36 13.68
CA ASN A 53 -13.46 -15.31 14.52
C ASN A 53 -13.72 -15.81 15.94
N GLU A 54 -14.08 -14.89 16.83
CA GLU A 54 -14.40 -15.21 18.23
C GLU A 54 -15.64 -16.13 18.36
N CYS A 55 -16.61 -16.03 17.45
CA CYS A 55 -17.77 -16.92 17.45
C CYS A 55 -17.35 -18.38 17.25
N GLN A 56 -16.47 -18.66 16.29
CA GLN A 56 -15.92 -19.99 16.07
C GLN A 56 -15.13 -20.51 17.27
N LEU A 57 -14.33 -19.65 17.92
CA LEU A 57 -13.61 -20.03 19.14
C LEU A 57 -14.60 -20.44 20.24
N LYS A 58 -15.66 -19.67 20.47
CA LYS A 58 -16.70 -19.97 21.46
C LYS A 58 -17.45 -21.26 21.15
N CYS A 59 -17.66 -21.55 19.88
CA CYS A 59 -18.24 -22.83 19.49
C CYS A 59 -17.38 -24.02 19.87
N GLU A 60 -16.08 -23.89 19.65
CA GLU A 60 -15.13 -24.92 20.05
C GLU A 60 -15.04 -25.06 21.57
N GLN A 61 -15.27 -23.98 22.33
CA GLN A 61 -15.37 -24.05 23.80
C GLN A 61 -16.52 -24.94 24.29
N ASN A 62 -17.59 -25.11 23.50
CA ASN A 62 -18.67 -26.02 23.83
C ASN A 62 -18.19 -27.48 23.83
N CYS A 63 -17.21 -27.80 23.00
CA CYS A 63 -16.60 -29.13 22.91
C CYS A 63 -15.30 -29.28 23.70
N ASN A 64 -14.63 -28.17 24.00
CA ASN A 64 -13.40 -28.11 24.76
C ASN A 64 -13.48 -27.02 25.83
N ARG A 65 -13.96 -27.39 27.04
CA ARG A 65 -14.10 -26.46 28.17
C ARG A 65 -12.77 -25.84 28.65
N ASN A 66 -11.63 -26.44 28.29
CA ASN A 66 -10.30 -25.93 28.65
C ASN A 66 -9.76 -24.91 27.62
N LEU A 67 -10.44 -24.76 26.48
CA LEU A 67 -10.11 -23.75 25.49
C LEU A 67 -10.50 -22.37 26.01
N LYS A 68 -9.54 -21.45 26.01
CA LYS A 68 -9.75 -20.04 26.39
C LYS A 68 -9.30 -19.17 25.24
N TYR A 69 -9.91 -18.00 25.14
CA TYR A 69 -9.37 -16.92 24.32
C TYR A 69 -7.99 -16.51 24.85
N SER A 70 -7.01 -16.36 23.97
CA SER A 70 -5.65 -15.92 24.31
C SER A 70 -5.44 -14.46 23.93
N TYR A 71 -5.47 -14.14 22.63
CA TYR A 71 -5.31 -12.78 22.12
C TYR A 71 -5.93 -12.62 20.72
N LYS A 72 -6.14 -11.38 20.30
CA LYS A 72 -6.67 -11.02 18.98
C LYS A 72 -5.59 -11.17 17.91
N GLY A 73 -5.94 -11.73 16.75
CA GLY A 73 -5.04 -12.06 15.66
C GLY A 73 -4.82 -13.57 15.52
N THR A 74 -4.10 -13.97 14.47
CA THR A 74 -3.72 -15.36 14.25
C THR A 74 -2.72 -15.85 15.30
N CYS A 75 -2.79 -17.12 15.68
CA CYS A 75 -1.71 -17.75 16.43
C CYS A 75 -0.47 -17.85 15.54
N HIS A 76 0.65 -17.37 16.06
CA HIS A 76 1.93 -17.46 15.36
C HIS A 76 2.58 -18.81 15.68
N GLY A 77 2.22 -19.83 14.90
CA GLY A 77 2.79 -21.18 14.96
C GLY A 77 4.18 -21.21 14.33
N ARG A 78 5.18 -21.52 15.17
CA ARG A 78 6.64 -21.43 14.97
C ARG A 78 7.20 -20.02 15.26
N ASN A 79 7.92 -19.91 16.38
CA ASN A 79 8.64 -18.73 16.90
C ASN A 79 7.82 -17.56 17.47
N THR A 80 7.19 -17.77 18.63
CA THR A 80 7.58 -17.24 19.96
C THR A 80 6.36 -16.95 20.86
N PRO A 81 6.38 -17.39 22.12
CA PRO A 81 5.39 -17.04 23.14
C PRO A 81 5.79 -15.80 23.97
N PHE A 82 6.48 -14.82 23.37
CA PHE A 82 7.14 -13.75 24.14
C PHE A 82 6.85 -12.32 23.67
N ARG A 83 5.75 -12.05 22.95
CA ARG A 83 5.37 -10.65 22.64
C ARG A 83 4.13 -10.13 23.38
N GLY A 84 3.28 -11.02 23.92
CA GLY A 84 2.05 -10.64 24.63
C GLY A 84 2.19 -10.48 26.14
N LEU A 85 3.18 -11.12 26.77
CA LEU A 85 3.42 -11.04 28.23
C LEU A 85 4.22 -9.80 28.66
N PHE A 86 4.92 -9.14 27.72
CA PHE A 86 5.82 -8.04 28.05
C PHE A 86 5.12 -6.73 28.36
N LYS A 87 3.92 -6.46 27.84
CA LYS A 87 3.25 -5.17 28.04
C LYS A 87 2.60 -5.01 29.42
N LYS A 88 2.45 -6.09 30.21
CA LYS A 88 1.86 -6.06 31.56
C LYS A 88 2.90 -6.01 32.69
N TYR A 89 4.12 -6.50 32.46
CA TYR A 89 5.18 -6.56 33.47
C TYR A 89 6.30 -5.53 33.27
N TRP A 90 6.36 -4.84 32.13
CA TRP A 90 7.30 -3.75 31.90
C TRP A 90 6.70 -2.40 32.29
N LYS A 91 6.48 -2.18 33.58
CA LYS A 91 6.46 -0.79 34.06
C LYS A 91 7.51 -0.47 35.10
N GLU A 92 8.06 -1.38 35.91
CA GLU A 92 9.14 -1.03 36.84
C GLU A 92 10.11 -2.20 37.09
N SER A 93 11.42 -1.86 37.09
CA SER A 93 12.59 -2.63 37.54
C SER A 93 12.99 -3.93 36.84
N LEU A 94 13.95 -3.82 35.90
CA LEU A 94 14.72 -4.95 35.36
C LEU A 94 16.26 -4.79 35.50
N ILE A 95 16.69 -3.77 36.25
CA ILE A 95 18.08 -3.67 36.74
C ILE A 95 18.25 -4.49 38.04
N ASP A 96 17.18 -4.70 38.83
CA ASP A 96 17.24 -5.49 40.08
C ASP A 96 17.32 -7.01 39.86
N TYR A 97 16.81 -7.53 38.73
CA TYR A 97 16.86 -8.97 38.44
C TYR A 97 18.30 -9.45 38.13
N TYR A 98 19.10 -8.62 37.45
CA TYR A 98 20.51 -8.96 37.15
C TYR A 98 21.42 -8.87 38.39
N LEU A 99 21.06 -8.07 39.40
CA LEU A 99 21.72 -8.07 40.72
C LEU A 99 21.23 -9.20 41.63
N GLY A 100 19.99 -9.69 41.45
CA GLY A 100 19.40 -10.78 42.24
C GLY A 100 19.87 -12.19 41.85
N VAL A 101 20.29 -12.42 40.61
CA VAL A 101 20.76 -13.75 40.14
C VAL A 101 22.23 -14.04 40.54
N SER A 102 22.96 -13.04 41.06
CA SER A 102 24.28 -13.26 41.66
C SER A 102 24.23 -13.98 43.03
N MET A 103 23.05 -14.19 43.63
CA MET A 103 22.90 -14.82 44.95
C MET A 103 22.44 -16.28 44.93
N VAL A 104 22.58 -17.00 43.81
CA VAL A 104 22.48 -18.47 43.80
C VAL A 104 23.87 -19.11 43.85
N CYS A 105 24.76 -18.64 44.73
CA CYS A 105 25.96 -19.38 45.15
C CYS A 105 26.66 -18.77 46.38
N PRO A 106 25.98 -18.75 47.55
CA PRO A 106 26.70 -19.16 48.78
C PRO A 106 25.99 -20.32 49.50
N ILE A 107 24.66 -20.40 49.41
CA ILE A 107 23.84 -21.37 50.15
C ILE A 107 24.03 -22.80 49.60
N LEU A 108 24.19 -22.98 48.28
CA LEU A 108 24.48 -24.28 47.66
C LEU A 108 25.90 -24.78 47.98
N GLN A 109 26.85 -23.87 48.16
CA GLN A 109 28.23 -24.19 48.52
C GLN A 109 28.32 -24.66 50.00
N SER A 110 27.47 -24.11 50.88
CA SER A 110 27.28 -24.59 52.26
C SER A 110 26.59 -25.97 52.36
N ILE A 111 25.83 -26.38 51.34
CA ILE A 111 25.19 -27.70 51.29
C ILE A 111 26.19 -28.75 50.80
N ARG A 112 27.10 -28.41 49.88
CA ARG A 112 28.13 -29.34 49.37
C ARG A 112 29.17 -29.73 50.41
N GLN A 113 29.55 -28.81 51.32
CA GLN A 113 30.48 -29.11 52.42
C GLN A 113 29.90 -29.98 53.54
N ARG A 114 28.57 -30.19 53.56
CA ARG A 114 27.92 -31.11 54.52
C ARG A 114 27.94 -32.58 54.08
N GLN A 115 28.39 -32.87 52.86
CA GLN A 115 28.31 -34.21 52.28
C GLN A 115 29.52 -35.09 52.64
N ASP A 116 30.64 -34.49 53.07
CA ASP A 116 31.87 -35.22 53.42
C ASP A 116 31.91 -35.71 54.89
N SER A 117 30.90 -35.41 55.71
CA SER A 117 30.89 -35.78 57.15
C SER A 117 29.85 -36.84 57.56
N VAL A 118 29.01 -37.35 56.66
CA VAL A 118 28.01 -38.38 57.02
C VAL A 118 28.52 -39.78 56.68
N SER A 119 29.50 -40.21 57.44
CA SER A 119 29.85 -41.62 57.63
C SER A 119 29.14 -42.09 58.90
N THR A 120 28.04 -42.86 58.78
CA THR A 120 27.66 -44.01 59.66
C THR A 120 26.16 -44.40 59.56
N ALA A 121 25.95 -45.69 59.23
CA ALA A 121 24.86 -46.63 59.53
C ALA A 121 23.46 -46.15 59.99
N SER A 122 22.42 -46.42 59.18
CA SER A 122 21.04 -46.87 59.54
C SER A 122 20.16 -47.01 58.28
N VAL A 123 19.18 -47.93 58.23
CA VAL A 123 18.31 -48.18 57.05
C VAL A 123 17.55 -46.92 56.56
N THR A 124 17.31 -45.96 57.47
CA THR A 124 16.79 -44.61 57.16
C THR A 124 17.74 -43.74 56.34
N SER A 125 19.06 -43.93 56.44
CA SER A 125 20.05 -43.19 55.65
C SER A 125 20.10 -43.62 54.19
N VAL A 126 19.76 -44.88 53.88
CA VAL A 126 19.70 -45.38 52.49
C VAL A 126 18.48 -44.83 51.74
N VAL A 127 17.33 -44.76 52.40
CA VAL A 127 16.11 -44.18 51.82
C VAL A 127 16.28 -42.68 51.59
N LEU A 128 16.77 -41.94 52.60
CA LEU A 128 17.04 -40.51 52.49
C LEU A 128 18.13 -40.21 51.45
N LYS A 129 19.16 -41.06 51.34
CA LYS A 129 20.20 -40.93 50.30
C LYS A 129 19.62 -41.11 48.89
N LYS A 130 18.77 -42.12 48.68
CA LYS A 130 18.09 -42.33 47.38
C LYS A 130 17.17 -41.16 47.02
N GLU A 131 16.43 -40.61 47.98
CA GLU A 131 15.59 -39.42 47.76
C GLU A 131 16.43 -38.17 47.46
N LEU A 132 17.54 -37.97 48.18
CA LEU A 132 18.46 -36.86 47.95
C LEU A 132 19.09 -36.96 46.56
N GLU A 133 19.53 -38.15 46.14
CA GLU A 133 20.05 -38.40 44.79
C GLU A 133 18.98 -38.21 43.69
N ALA A 134 17.71 -38.55 43.98
CA ALA A 134 16.61 -38.29 43.05
C ALA A 134 16.31 -36.79 42.92
N LYS A 135 16.36 -36.03 44.03
CA LYS A 135 16.24 -34.57 44.03
C LYS A 135 17.42 -33.91 43.31
N GLN A 136 18.65 -34.39 43.55
CA GLN A 136 19.86 -33.88 42.88
C GLN A 136 19.79 -34.13 41.37
N ARG A 137 19.33 -35.30 40.92
CA ARG A 137 19.11 -35.58 39.49
C ARG A 137 18.09 -34.64 38.86
N LYS A 138 16.99 -34.33 39.56
CA LYS A 138 15.99 -33.36 39.08
C LYS A 138 16.57 -31.95 38.97
N LEU A 139 17.40 -31.54 39.94
CA LEU A 139 18.08 -30.25 39.92
C LEU A 139 19.06 -30.16 38.74
N ASN A 140 19.93 -31.16 38.56
CA ASN A 140 20.87 -31.20 37.43
C ASN A 140 20.14 -31.17 36.08
N ASN A 141 19.01 -31.89 35.95
CA ASN A 141 18.19 -31.86 34.73
C ASN A 141 17.48 -30.52 34.50
N ALA A 142 17.15 -29.78 35.57
CA ALA A 142 16.60 -28.44 35.46
C ALA A 142 17.68 -27.43 35.05
N GLU A 143 18.89 -27.56 35.61
CA GLU A 143 20.06 -26.74 35.27
C GLU A 143 20.50 -26.94 33.81
N MET A 144 20.56 -28.18 33.33
CA MET A 144 20.85 -28.45 31.91
C MET A 144 19.84 -27.77 30.99
N ARG A 145 18.53 -27.88 31.27
CA ARG A 145 17.47 -27.21 30.48
C ARG A 145 17.59 -25.69 30.53
N HIS A 146 18.00 -25.12 31.66
CA HIS A 146 18.26 -23.69 31.78
C HIS A 146 19.43 -23.27 30.88
N ASN A 147 20.53 -24.03 30.90
CA ASN A 147 21.72 -23.72 30.10
C ASN A 147 21.45 -23.86 28.59
N GLU A 148 20.69 -24.88 28.17
CA GLU A 148 20.25 -25.02 26.77
C GLU A 148 19.40 -23.81 26.32
N ASN A 149 18.45 -23.38 27.16
CA ASN A 149 17.64 -22.20 26.87
C ASN A 149 18.48 -20.91 26.82
N LEU A 150 19.53 -20.81 27.65
CA LEU A 150 20.44 -19.67 27.65
C LEU A 150 21.26 -19.61 26.35
N GLU A 151 21.73 -20.74 25.85
CA GLU A 151 22.45 -20.80 24.56
C GLU A 151 21.54 -20.44 23.38
N LEU A 152 20.29 -20.93 23.38
CA LEU A 152 19.28 -20.52 22.39
C LEU A 152 19.02 -19.01 22.44
N TYR A 153 18.95 -18.42 23.63
CA TYR A 153 18.79 -16.98 23.80
C TYR A 153 19.98 -16.19 23.27
N LYS A 154 21.21 -16.64 23.53
CA LYS A 154 22.43 -16.02 22.98
C LYS A 154 22.45 -16.05 21.47
N LYS A 155 22.10 -17.20 20.86
CA LYS A 155 21.99 -17.35 19.42
C LYS A 155 20.94 -16.40 18.84
N TRP A 156 19.75 -16.36 19.41
CA TRP A 156 18.69 -15.45 18.98
C TRP A 156 19.09 -13.98 19.11
N ARG A 157 19.79 -13.59 20.18
CA ARG A 157 20.32 -12.23 20.35
C ARG A 157 21.34 -11.87 19.27
N ALA A 158 22.21 -12.81 18.90
CA ALA A 158 23.18 -12.60 17.82
C ALA A 158 22.49 -12.45 16.45
N GLU A 159 21.47 -13.26 16.17
CA GLU A 159 20.64 -13.14 14.96
C GLU A 159 19.94 -11.77 14.91
N LEU A 160 19.34 -11.34 16.03
CA LEU A 160 18.68 -10.03 16.12
C LEU A 160 19.65 -8.87 15.87
N GLN A 161 20.87 -8.96 16.40
CA GLN A 161 21.90 -7.96 16.18
C GLN A 161 22.30 -7.88 14.70
N SER A 162 22.49 -9.03 14.06
CA SER A 162 22.79 -9.09 12.62
C SER A 162 21.67 -8.51 11.77
N ASP A 163 20.41 -8.78 12.11
CA ASP A 163 19.26 -8.20 11.43
C ASP A 163 19.18 -6.68 11.62
N GLU A 164 19.48 -6.17 12.81
CA GLU A 164 19.54 -4.73 13.07
C GLU A 164 20.61 -4.05 12.21
N ASP A 165 21.79 -4.65 12.09
CA ASP A 165 22.89 -4.12 11.26
C ASP A 165 22.54 -4.14 9.77
N ARG A 166 21.88 -5.21 9.28
CA ARG A 166 21.34 -5.28 7.91
C ARG A 166 20.31 -4.18 7.65
N ILE A 167 19.41 -3.93 8.61
CA ILE A 167 18.41 -2.87 8.49
C ILE A 167 19.08 -1.49 8.45
N LYS A 168 20.08 -1.25 9.29
CA LYS A 168 20.86 0.00 9.30
C LYS A 168 21.56 0.24 7.96
N GLN A 169 22.20 -0.79 7.40
CA GLN A 169 22.86 -0.70 6.11
C GLN A 169 21.86 -0.35 4.99
N ARG A 170 20.75 -1.09 4.88
CA ARG A 170 19.74 -0.81 3.86
C ARG A 170 19.12 0.58 4.01
N LYS A 171 18.97 1.07 5.25
CA LYS A 171 18.51 2.43 5.51
C LYS A 171 19.51 3.46 4.97
N ALA A 172 20.80 3.29 5.21
CA ALA A 172 21.84 4.17 4.68
C ALA A 172 21.86 4.19 3.15
N GLU A 173 21.71 3.04 2.49
CA GLU A 173 21.61 2.94 1.03
C GLU A 173 20.39 3.69 0.47
N ILE A 174 19.24 3.58 1.15
CA ILE A 174 18.02 4.32 0.77
C ILE A 174 18.20 5.83 0.96
N ASP A 175 18.82 6.24 2.07
CA ASP A 175 19.07 7.65 2.37
C ASP A 175 20.02 8.26 1.32
N GLU A 176 21.10 7.57 0.95
CA GLU A 176 22.01 7.99 -0.12
C GLU A 176 21.31 8.06 -1.49
N GLY A 177 20.50 7.05 -1.83
CA GLY A 177 19.72 7.05 -3.06
C GLY A 177 18.72 8.19 -3.13
N THR A 178 18.13 8.56 -1.98
CA THR A 178 17.17 9.68 -1.88
C THR A 178 17.85 11.02 -2.11
N GLU A 179 19.05 11.25 -1.57
CA GLU A 179 19.79 12.49 -1.82
C GLU A 179 20.22 12.63 -3.28
N LYS A 180 20.72 11.55 -3.91
CA LYS A 180 21.04 11.57 -5.36
C LYS A 180 19.82 11.91 -6.21
N LEU A 181 18.65 11.36 -5.87
CA LEU A 181 17.41 11.66 -6.58
C LEU A 181 17.00 13.13 -6.40
N LYS A 182 17.15 13.70 -5.20
CA LYS A 182 16.90 15.13 -4.97
C LYS A 182 17.80 16.02 -5.81
N GLU A 183 19.10 15.71 -5.89
CA GLU A 183 20.04 16.44 -6.74
C GLU A 183 19.65 16.39 -8.22
N GLN A 184 19.26 15.21 -8.71
CA GLN A 184 18.77 15.04 -10.08
C GLN A 184 17.50 15.86 -10.34
N ILE A 185 16.54 15.87 -9.42
CA ILE A 185 15.32 16.68 -9.53
C ILE A 185 15.65 18.17 -9.55
N LEU A 186 16.55 18.64 -8.68
CA LEU A 186 17.00 20.04 -8.64
C LEU A 186 17.69 20.46 -9.94
N SER A 187 18.56 19.59 -10.47
CA SER A 187 19.23 19.81 -11.75
C SER A 187 18.22 19.86 -12.90
N GLY A 188 17.28 18.90 -12.95
CA GLY A 188 16.20 18.86 -13.92
C GLY A 188 15.31 20.10 -13.87
N ARG A 189 14.97 20.58 -12.68
CA ARG A 189 14.18 21.81 -12.50
C ARG A 189 14.91 23.05 -13.01
N SER A 190 16.21 23.16 -12.76
CA SER A 190 17.04 24.25 -13.30
C SER A 190 17.08 24.21 -14.82
N ARG A 191 17.21 23.03 -15.42
CA ARG A 191 17.19 22.82 -16.87
C ARG A 191 15.85 23.20 -17.49
N ILE A 192 14.73 22.82 -16.87
CA ILE A 192 13.38 23.21 -17.31
C ILE A 192 13.24 24.73 -17.30
N LYS A 193 13.66 25.39 -16.21
CA LYS A 193 13.60 26.86 -16.11
C LYS A 193 14.44 27.55 -17.20
N GLN A 194 15.60 26.99 -17.54
CA GLN A 194 16.42 27.50 -18.64
C GLN A 194 15.72 27.34 -20.00
N LEU A 195 15.13 26.17 -20.26
CA LEU A 195 14.38 25.92 -21.50
C LEU A 195 13.13 26.81 -21.61
N GLU A 196 12.48 27.14 -20.49
CA GLU A 196 11.36 28.09 -20.46
C GLU A 196 11.79 29.51 -20.84
N LEU A 197 12.96 29.95 -20.37
CA LEU A 197 13.56 31.23 -20.76
C LEU A 197 13.92 31.24 -22.25
N GLU A 198 14.64 30.21 -22.73
CA GLU A 198 15.01 30.08 -24.16
C GLU A 198 13.77 30.04 -25.07
N LYS A 199 12.70 29.36 -24.64
CA LYS A 199 11.42 29.33 -25.36
C LYS A 199 10.76 30.71 -25.41
N ALA A 200 10.84 31.50 -24.34
CA ALA A 200 10.29 32.85 -24.31
C ALA A 200 11.05 33.79 -25.25
N ASP A 201 12.38 33.70 -25.28
CA ASP A 201 13.22 34.48 -26.19
C ASP A 201 12.94 34.14 -27.65
N LEU A 202 12.86 32.84 -27.99
CA LEU A 202 12.49 32.39 -29.33
C LEU A 202 11.06 32.82 -29.72
N ALA A 203 10.11 32.80 -28.79
CA ALA A 203 8.76 33.27 -29.05
C ALA A 203 8.71 34.78 -29.37
N ALA A 204 9.55 35.58 -28.70
CA ALA A 204 9.69 37.00 -29.00
C ALA A 204 10.31 37.22 -30.40
N GLU A 205 11.36 36.48 -30.76
CA GLU A 205 11.99 36.56 -32.09
C GLU A 205 11.01 36.16 -33.20
N VAL A 206 10.24 35.09 -33.00
CA VAL A 206 9.21 34.65 -33.96
C VAL A 206 8.11 35.70 -34.10
N ALA A 207 7.69 36.34 -33.00
CA ALA A 207 6.69 37.40 -33.05
C ALA A 207 7.19 38.65 -33.79
N GLU A 208 8.49 38.98 -33.68
CA GLU A 208 9.11 40.07 -34.44
C GLU A 208 9.14 39.75 -35.95
N LYS A 209 9.61 38.55 -36.33
CA LYS A 209 9.61 38.11 -37.73
C LYS A 209 8.20 38.04 -38.34
N ALA A 210 7.20 37.63 -37.56
CA ALA A 210 5.81 37.62 -38.02
C ALA A 210 5.32 39.04 -38.37
N LYS A 211 5.67 40.06 -37.57
CA LYS A 211 5.33 41.47 -37.88
C LYS A 211 6.02 41.95 -39.15
N GLU A 212 7.28 41.59 -39.36
CA GLU A 212 7.99 41.92 -40.61
C GLU A 212 7.31 41.28 -41.82
N GLN A 213 6.92 40.01 -41.70
CA GLN A 213 6.25 39.28 -42.77
C GLN A 213 4.87 39.87 -43.10
N ASP A 214 4.08 40.21 -42.08
CA ASP A 214 2.79 40.90 -42.24
C ASP A 214 2.96 42.26 -42.92
N ALA A 215 4.03 43.01 -42.60
CA ALA A 215 4.32 44.30 -43.22
C ALA A 215 4.68 44.16 -44.71
N VAL A 216 5.46 43.14 -45.08
CA VAL A 216 5.79 42.81 -46.48
C VAL A 216 4.53 42.43 -47.25
N GLU A 217 3.66 41.59 -46.67
CA GLU A 217 2.42 41.18 -47.32
C GLU A 217 1.47 42.36 -47.52
N LEU A 218 1.37 43.27 -46.55
CA LEU A 218 0.60 44.51 -46.68
C LEU A 218 1.16 45.42 -47.79
N GLU A 219 2.48 45.53 -47.92
CA GLU A 219 3.11 46.34 -48.97
C GLU A 219 2.85 45.75 -50.37
N PHE A 220 2.89 44.42 -50.48
CA PHE A 220 2.53 43.70 -51.70
C PHE A 220 1.07 43.91 -52.08
N VAL A 221 0.13 43.83 -51.12
CA VAL A 221 -1.29 44.11 -51.36
C VAL A 221 -1.49 45.54 -51.84
N LYS A 222 -0.85 46.55 -51.22
CA LYS A 222 -0.93 47.95 -51.65
C LYS A 222 -0.46 48.14 -53.10
N LYS A 223 0.69 47.57 -53.46
CA LYS A 223 1.22 47.63 -54.84
C LYS A 223 0.26 46.98 -55.84
N LYS A 224 -0.31 45.82 -55.49
CA LYS A 224 -1.30 45.13 -56.33
C LYS A 224 -2.57 45.96 -56.53
N THR A 225 -3.10 46.58 -55.47
CA THR A 225 -4.27 47.45 -55.56
C THR A 225 -3.99 48.67 -56.42
N LEU A 226 -2.82 49.30 -56.27
CA LEU A 226 -2.41 50.45 -57.09
C LEU A 226 -2.39 50.08 -58.58
N VAL A 227 -1.78 48.95 -58.94
CA VAL A 227 -1.76 48.45 -60.32
C VAL A 227 -3.19 48.24 -60.84
N GLN A 228 -4.07 47.62 -60.05
CA GLN A 228 -5.47 47.44 -60.44
C GLN A 228 -6.21 48.76 -60.68
N THR A 229 -5.94 49.79 -59.87
CA THR A 229 -6.53 51.13 -60.07
C THR A 229 -6.03 51.76 -61.36
N VAL A 230 -4.71 51.73 -61.61
CA VAL A 230 -4.13 52.26 -62.85
C VAL A 230 -4.72 51.57 -64.08
N PHE A 231 -4.92 50.26 -64.04
CA PHE A 231 -5.59 49.54 -65.13
C PHE A 231 -7.04 49.94 -65.33
N LYS A 232 -7.79 50.22 -64.25
CA LYS A 232 -9.15 50.75 -64.34
C LYS A 232 -9.18 52.14 -64.98
N ASP A 233 -8.30 53.03 -64.53
CA ASP A 233 -8.22 54.40 -65.04
C ASP A 233 -7.82 54.41 -66.52
N LEU A 234 -6.85 53.58 -66.92
CA LEU A 234 -6.50 53.37 -68.33
C LEU A 234 -7.69 52.84 -69.15
N GLY A 235 -8.47 51.92 -68.58
CA GLY A 235 -9.69 51.42 -69.22
C GLY A 235 -10.75 52.50 -69.41
N ALA A 236 -10.91 53.39 -68.42
CA ALA A 236 -11.83 54.53 -68.51
C ALA A 236 -11.39 55.53 -69.58
N VAL A 237 -10.10 55.89 -69.62
CA VAL A 237 -9.54 56.76 -70.66
C VAL A 237 -9.69 56.15 -72.05
N ALA A 238 -9.48 54.84 -72.19
CA ALA A 238 -9.68 54.15 -73.46
C ALA A 238 -11.15 54.19 -73.90
N ALA A 239 -12.10 54.04 -72.97
CA ALA A 239 -13.53 54.16 -73.26
C ALA A 239 -13.92 55.59 -73.65
N GLU A 240 -13.41 56.61 -72.95
CA GLU A 240 -13.61 58.02 -73.32
C GLU A 240 -13.04 58.33 -74.71
N MET A 241 -11.81 57.88 -75.02
CA MET A 241 -11.22 58.02 -76.35
C MET A 241 -12.05 57.31 -77.42
N GLN A 242 -12.62 56.15 -77.09
CA GLN A 242 -13.46 55.41 -78.03
C GLN A 242 -14.79 56.12 -78.31
N GLU A 243 -15.43 56.71 -77.30
CA GLU A 243 -16.61 57.58 -77.51
C GLU A 243 -16.25 58.82 -78.32
N LEU A 244 -15.10 59.45 -78.04
CA LEU A 244 -14.63 60.61 -78.81
C LEU A 244 -14.43 60.25 -80.30
N CYS A 245 -13.79 59.11 -80.58
CA CYS A 245 -13.60 58.63 -81.95
C CYS A 245 -14.92 58.31 -82.67
N LEU A 246 -15.89 57.72 -81.96
CA LEU A 246 -17.22 57.47 -82.53
C LEU A 246 -17.96 58.77 -82.83
N GLY A 247 -17.88 59.76 -81.93
CA GLY A 247 -18.45 61.09 -82.13
C GLY A 247 -17.83 61.84 -83.31
N ILE A 248 -16.51 61.82 -83.43
CA ILE A 248 -15.80 62.40 -84.59
C ILE A 248 -16.20 61.67 -85.88
N SER A 249 -16.35 60.34 -85.85
CA SER A 249 -16.78 59.57 -87.03
C SER A 249 -18.20 59.92 -87.46
N SER A 250 -19.13 60.18 -86.53
CA SER A 250 -20.48 60.64 -86.88
C SER A 250 -20.49 62.06 -87.44
N GLU A 251 -19.73 62.99 -86.85
CA GLU A 251 -19.64 64.36 -87.37
C GLU A 251 -19.04 64.40 -88.78
N ILE A 252 -18.04 63.56 -89.08
CA ILE A 252 -17.46 63.45 -90.42
C ILE A 252 -18.51 62.93 -91.43
N MET A 253 -19.29 61.91 -91.06
CA MET A 253 -20.37 61.39 -91.92
C MET A 253 -21.45 62.44 -92.19
N ASP A 254 -21.85 63.20 -91.18
CA ASP A 254 -22.86 64.26 -91.33
C ASP A 254 -22.33 65.41 -92.23
N THR A 255 -21.04 65.70 -92.20
CA THR A 255 -20.42 66.69 -93.12
C THR A 255 -20.31 66.20 -94.56
N GLU A 256 -20.05 64.90 -94.79
CA GLU A 256 -20.06 64.32 -96.14
C GLU A 256 -21.49 64.30 -96.73
N GLU A 257 -22.51 64.01 -95.91
CA GLU A 257 -23.92 64.02 -96.34
C GLU A 257 -24.42 65.45 -96.65
N ALA A 258 -23.97 66.45 -95.87
CA ALA A 258 -24.25 67.86 -96.14
C ALA A 258 -23.52 68.41 -97.40
N GLU A 259 -22.30 67.93 -97.68
CA GLU A 259 -21.61 68.24 -98.94
C GLU A 259 -22.32 67.59 -100.14
N ASP A 260 -22.79 66.35 -100.03
CA ASP A 260 -23.54 65.68 -101.10
C ASP A 260 -24.93 66.30 -101.37
N GLU A 261 -25.66 66.75 -100.33
CA GLU A 261 -26.91 67.52 -100.50
C GLU A 261 -26.67 68.90 -101.14
N SER A 262 -25.59 69.59 -100.79
CA SER A 262 -25.22 70.87 -101.41
C SER A 262 -24.80 70.72 -102.88
N ILE A 263 -24.20 69.59 -103.26
CA ILE A 263 -23.85 69.25 -104.65
C ILE A 263 -25.09 68.83 -105.46
N ALA A 264 -26.11 68.26 -104.82
CA ALA A 264 -27.39 67.91 -105.45
C ALA A 264 -28.24 69.16 -105.76
N GLU A 265 -28.24 70.18 -104.89
CA GLU A 265 -28.98 71.45 -105.11
C GLU A 265 -28.38 72.32 -106.23
N VAL A 266 -27.08 72.21 -106.52
CA VAL A 266 -26.43 72.94 -107.63
C VAL A 266 -26.67 72.29 -109.00
N LYS A 267 -27.30 71.10 -109.06
CA LYS A 267 -27.57 70.36 -110.29
C LYS A 267 -29.05 70.33 -110.74
N SER A 268 -29.96 71.04 -110.08
CA SER A 268 -31.37 71.23 -110.52
C SER A 268 -31.60 72.61 -111.14
#